data_AF-A0A7V4HBU3-F1
#
_entry.id   AF-A0A7V4HBU3-F1
#
_cell.length_a   1.000
_cell.length_b   1.000
_cell.length_c   1.000
_cell.angle_alpha   90.00
_cell.angle_beta   90.00
_cell.angle_gamma   90.00
#
_symmetry.space_group_name_H-M   'P 1'
#
loop_
_entity.id
_entity.type
_entity.pdbx_description
1 polymer ?
#
loop_
_entity_poly.entity_id
_entity_poly.type
_entity_poly.pdbx_seq_one_letter_code
_entity_poly.pdbx_strand_id
1 'polypeptide(L)'
;MKLLHYFLITASVFILLSIPNLNIGLSQDLNNSPKIKIYKDQSLEEIAFPIGGIGTGSVSLGGRGQLRDWEIFNKPDKGSQLDFTFFALWTKKGNENGIARVLERKISPPYRGGGHGVSQRVLSGLPRLDDAEFFGGYPFAKIKFKDKSLPVSVELEAWNPFIPLNVMESSLPVAIFMWHIKNPTSDTVQVSLAASMSNPIGDRCTNVKGEKPGLGMNVNQYIETEYFRGLKYYSRKVKQEDINYGDMTLATSWQRFSVQTRWYRGGWWDKCHIFWDDFSKDGEINEVKDTLQSDDNESDVGTILLHATIPPHGSVIFPVYLTWYFPNRENYWNNDPNVRGKILRNFVAKRFNNSSEVADYVIKNLANLEVATRRFHQTIFNSSMPDYVIDAVSSQMSTLKTNVCILLDDGSFFGFEGVSDKGGCCPMNCTHVWNYEQTLAFLFPELERSMRETDFLHNTLPNGYMTFRSLIPL
;
A
#
# COMPACT_ATOMS: atom_id res chain seq x y z
N MET A 1 -32.89 -10.65 -73.31
CA MET A 1 -33.35 -9.25 -73.34
C MET A 1 -33.01 -8.63 -71.98
N LYS A 2 -31.96 -7.76 -71.95
CA LYS A 2 -31.54 -6.75 -70.93
C LYS A 2 -31.55 -7.18 -69.43
N LEU A 3 -30.43 -7.47 -68.77
CA LEU A 3 -29.38 -6.58 -68.19
C LEU A 3 -29.91 -5.45 -67.27
N LEU A 4 -29.69 -5.58 -65.95
CA LEU A 4 -29.56 -4.50 -64.94
C LEU A 4 -28.91 -5.10 -63.68
N HIS A 5 -27.58 -5.16 -63.57
CA HIS A 5 -26.71 -4.28 -62.76
C HIS A 5 -27.28 -3.83 -61.40
N TYR A 6 -26.86 -4.49 -60.32
CA TYR A 6 -26.68 -3.88 -58.99
C TYR A 6 -25.40 -4.45 -58.36
N PHE A 7 -24.38 -3.59 -58.29
CA PHE A 7 -23.16 -3.79 -57.51
C PHE A 7 -23.48 -3.49 -56.05
N LEU A 8 -23.35 -4.48 -55.16
CA LEU A 8 -23.28 -4.28 -53.72
C LEU A 8 -21.81 -4.46 -53.32
N ILE A 9 -21.13 -3.34 -53.13
CA ILE A 9 -19.77 -3.29 -52.59
C ILE A 9 -19.89 -3.58 -51.08
N THR A 10 -19.40 -4.74 -50.66
CA THR A 10 -19.16 -5.08 -49.26
C THR A 10 -17.99 -4.23 -48.74
N ALA A 11 -18.30 -3.08 -48.14
CA ALA A 11 -17.34 -2.35 -47.33
C ALA A 11 -17.24 -3.03 -45.95
N SER A 12 -16.29 -3.96 -45.82
CA SER A 12 -15.85 -4.49 -44.53
C SER A 12 -15.12 -3.37 -43.77
N VAL A 13 -15.86 -2.61 -42.96
CA VAL A 13 -15.32 -1.65 -42.00
C VAL A 13 -14.65 -2.47 -40.88
N PHE A 14 -13.34 -2.67 -40.99
CA PHE A 14 -12.51 -3.02 -39.84
C PHE A 14 -12.51 -1.82 -38.89
N ILE A 15 -13.40 -1.83 -37.89
CA ILE A 15 -13.28 -0.95 -36.73
C ILE A 15 -12.11 -1.48 -35.91
N LEU A 16 -10.91 -0.96 -36.21
CA LEU A 16 -9.80 -0.93 -35.26
C LEU A 16 -10.29 -0.13 -34.04
N LEU A 17 -10.76 -0.86 -33.02
CA LEU A 17 -10.90 -0.32 -31.67
C LEU A 17 -9.51 0.11 -31.21
N SER A 18 -9.21 1.38 -31.46
CA SER A 18 -8.10 2.10 -30.86
C SER A 18 -8.40 2.17 -29.38
N ILE A 19 -7.80 1.24 -28.62
CA ILE A 19 -7.68 1.36 -27.18
C ILE A 19 -7.02 2.73 -26.94
N PRO A 20 -7.65 3.65 -26.19
CA PRO A 20 -6.93 4.83 -25.75
C PRO A 20 -5.90 4.33 -24.72
N ASN A 21 -4.72 3.97 -25.22
CA ASN A 21 -3.52 3.96 -24.41
C ASN A 21 -3.33 5.40 -23.97
N LEU A 22 -3.86 5.72 -22.79
CA LEU A 22 -3.36 6.83 -21.99
C LEU A 22 -1.92 6.45 -21.58
N ASN A 23 -1.01 6.52 -22.55
CA ASN A 23 0.42 6.61 -22.29
C ASN A 23 0.62 8.00 -21.70
N ILE A 24 0.37 8.12 -20.39
CA ILE A 24 0.82 9.28 -19.63
C ILE A 24 2.34 9.20 -19.64
N GLY A 25 2.95 9.90 -20.60
CA GLY A 25 4.38 10.11 -20.66
C GLY A 25 4.85 11.00 -19.52
N LEU A 26 5.02 10.42 -18.33
CA LEU A 26 5.72 11.03 -17.18
C LEU A 26 6.69 10.05 -16.51
N SER A 27 7.12 9.02 -17.24
CA SER A 27 8.29 8.20 -16.93
C SER A 27 9.58 8.97 -17.24
N GLN A 28 9.85 10.07 -16.53
CA GLN A 28 11.25 10.46 -16.33
C GLN A 28 11.81 9.51 -15.28
N ASP A 29 12.44 8.48 -15.81
CA ASP A 29 13.02 7.35 -15.12
C ASP A 29 13.79 7.78 -13.86
N LEU A 30 13.31 7.37 -12.67
CA LEU A 30 14.09 7.36 -11.42
C LEU A 30 15.44 6.63 -11.59
N ASN A 31 15.59 5.84 -12.67
CA ASN A 31 16.75 5.03 -12.99
C ASN A 31 18.09 5.77 -13.10
N ASN A 32 18.10 7.10 -13.33
CA ASN A 32 19.31 7.80 -13.76
C ASN A 32 19.79 8.91 -12.82
N SER A 33 19.19 9.14 -11.65
CA SER A 33 19.83 10.04 -10.69
C SER A 33 20.97 9.29 -9.98
N PRO A 34 22.25 9.67 -10.17
CA PRO A 34 23.37 9.03 -9.48
C PRO A 34 23.30 9.20 -7.95
N LYS A 35 22.35 10.00 -7.46
CA LYS A 35 22.19 10.33 -6.04
C LYS A 35 21.18 9.44 -5.30
N ILE A 36 20.45 8.57 -6.00
CA ILE A 36 19.57 7.61 -5.36
C ILE A 36 20.40 6.43 -4.87
N LYS A 37 20.29 6.14 -3.57
CA LYS A 37 21.00 5.03 -2.96
C LYS A 37 20.37 3.69 -3.36
N ILE A 38 21.24 2.76 -3.74
CA ILE A 38 20.87 1.41 -4.16
C ILE A 38 21.30 0.44 -3.06
N TYR A 39 20.33 -0.29 -2.53
CA TYR A 39 20.54 -1.29 -1.49
C TYR A 39 20.45 -2.70 -2.09
N LYS A 40 21.32 -3.60 -1.64
CA LYS A 40 21.46 -4.99 -2.10
C LYS A 40 21.81 -5.91 -0.94
N ASP A 41 21.75 -7.22 -1.19
CA ASP A 41 22.22 -8.26 -0.28
C ASP A 41 21.62 -8.13 1.14
N GLN A 42 22.46 -8.18 2.18
CA GLN A 42 22.03 -8.10 3.59
C GLN A 42 21.30 -6.80 3.92
N SER A 43 21.55 -5.71 3.19
CA SER A 43 20.83 -4.44 3.43
C SER A 43 19.33 -4.57 3.18
N LEU A 44 18.91 -5.50 2.30
CA LEU A 44 17.49 -5.71 1.98
C LEU A 44 16.68 -6.28 3.16
N GLU A 45 17.35 -6.84 4.18
CA GLU A 45 16.70 -7.40 5.36
C GLU A 45 16.20 -6.30 6.31
N GLU A 46 16.85 -5.14 6.29
CA GLU A 46 16.59 -4.02 7.21
C GLU A 46 15.70 -2.92 6.63
N ILE A 47 15.47 -2.91 5.32
CA ILE A 47 14.65 -1.87 4.69
C ILE A 47 13.19 -2.01 5.10
N ALA A 48 12.62 -0.90 5.58
CA ALA A 48 11.20 -0.70 5.78
C ALA A 48 10.84 0.72 5.29
N PHE A 49 10.32 0.81 4.07
CA PHE A 49 9.94 2.07 3.46
C PHE A 49 8.45 2.35 3.70
N PRO A 50 8.06 3.34 4.53
CA PRO A 50 6.66 3.54 4.89
C PRO A 50 5.88 4.17 3.73
N ILE A 51 4.77 3.53 3.35
CA ILE A 51 3.83 4.02 2.33
C ILE A 51 2.49 4.31 3.01
N GLY A 52 2.13 5.58 3.09
CA GLY A 52 0.91 6.06 3.73
C GLY A 52 0.86 7.59 3.83
N GLY A 53 -0.31 8.13 4.17
CA GLY A 53 -0.55 9.55 4.39
C GLY A 53 -0.12 10.01 5.78
N ILE A 54 0.08 11.33 5.95
CA ILE A 54 0.34 11.93 7.26
C ILE A 54 -0.88 11.64 8.17
N GLY A 55 -0.62 11.07 9.35
CA GLY A 55 -1.68 10.75 10.32
C GLY A 55 -2.58 9.56 9.96
N THR A 56 -2.34 8.87 8.83
CA THR A 56 -3.18 7.72 8.41
C THR A 56 -2.60 6.36 8.78
N GLY A 57 -1.40 6.33 9.36
CA GLY A 57 -0.58 5.11 9.41
C GLY A 57 -0.02 4.75 8.03
N SER A 58 0.77 3.67 8.00
CA SER A 58 1.47 3.21 6.80
C SER A 58 1.56 1.69 6.74
N VAL A 59 1.74 1.18 5.51
CA VAL A 59 2.27 -0.17 5.28
C VAL A 59 3.71 -0.01 4.80
N SER A 60 4.66 -0.75 5.37
CA SER A 60 6.06 -0.66 4.96
C SER A 60 6.34 -1.61 3.80
N LEU A 61 7.01 -1.10 2.76
CA LEU A 61 7.61 -1.92 1.71
C LEU A 61 9.00 -2.35 2.15
N GLY A 62 9.20 -3.66 2.29
CA GLY A 62 10.47 -4.26 2.65
C GLY A 62 11.44 -4.37 1.48
N GLY A 63 12.73 -4.54 1.77
CA GLY A 63 13.77 -4.64 0.74
C GLY A 63 13.66 -5.84 -0.21
N ARG A 64 12.96 -6.91 0.19
CA ARG A 64 12.66 -8.04 -0.71
C ARG A 64 11.43 -7.78 -1.59
N GLY A 65 10.70 -6.69 -1.40
CA GLY A 65 9.41 -6.43 -2.05
C GLY A 65 8.18 -6.88 -1.24
N GLN A 66 8.38 -7.42 -0.04
CA GLN A 66 7.30 -7.85 0.85
C GLN A 66 6.63 -6.67 1.55
N LEU A 67 5.32 -6.74 1.76
CA LEU A 67 4.60 -5.80 2.62
C LEU A 67 4.72 -6.25 4.08
N ARG A 68 5.14 -5.33 4.96
CA ARG A 68 5.38 -5.57 6.40
C ARG A 68 4.97 -4.35 7.21
N ASP A 69 4.96 -4.49 8.53
CA ASP A 69 4.68 -3.39 9.46
C ASP A 69 3.38 -2.67 9.07
N TRP A 70 2.28 -3.41 9.13
CA TRP A 70 0.92 -2.96 8.83
C TRP A 70 0.40 -2.06 9.96
N GLU A 71 0.92 -0.84 10.02
CA GLU A 71 0.65 0.14 11.07
C GLU A 71 -0.50 1.10 10.69
N ILE A 72 -1.44 0.64 9.86
CA ILE A 72 -2.62 1.40 9.41
C ILE A 72 -3.74 1.44 10.46
N PHE A 73 -3.60 0.68 11.56
CA PHE A 73 -4.60 0.53 12.62
C PHE A 73 -4.40 1.49 13.80
N ASN A 74 -3.96 2.73 13.52
CA ASN A 74 -3.81 3.82 14.49
C ASN A 74 -2.82 3.58 15.65
N LYS A 75 -1.91 2.63 15.49
CA LYS A 75 -0.85 2.34 16.46
C LYS A 75 0.41 1.80 15.77
N PRO A 76 1.60 2.01 16.37
CA PRO A 76 2.79 1.27 15.99
C PRO A 76 2.57 -0.23 16.14
N ASP A 77 3.08 -0.99 15.18
CA ASP A 77 2.94 -2.45 15.14
C ASP A 77 4.07 -3.07 14.31
N LYS A 78 5.33 -2.80 14.70
CA LYS A 78 6.51 -3.36 14.03
C LYS A 78 6.49 -4.89 14.08
N GLY A 79 6.91 -5.49 12.98
CA GLY A 79 6.84 -6.93 12.73
C GLY A 79 5.45 -7.45 12.36
N SER A 80 4.40 -6.62 12.32
CA SER A 80 3.07 -7.08 11.91
C SER A 80 3.04 -7.45 10.44
N GLN A 81 2.23 -8.46 10.14
CA GLN A 81 2.07 -9.04 8.80
C GLN A 81 0.60 -9.39 8.64
N LEU A 82 0.08 -9.20 7.43
CA LEU A 82 -1.22 -9.75 7.04
C LEU A 82 -1.01 -11.07 6.34
N ASP A 83 -1.71 -12.09 6.83
CA ASP A 83 -1.63 -13.44 6.30
C ASP A 83 -2.02 -13.45 4.81
N PHE A 84 -1.31 -14.25 4.02
CA PHE A 84 -1.64 -14.49 2.61
C PHE A 84 -1.84 -13.21 1.79
N THR A 85 -1.12 -12.14 2.14
CA THR A 85 -1.17 -10.85 1.46
C THR A 85 0.12 -10.62 0.68
N PHE A 86 0.03 -10.64 -0.65
CA PHE A 86 1.20 -10.68 -1.54
C PHE A 86 0.81 -10.32 -2.98
N PHE A 87 1.83 -10.08 -3.79
CA PHE A 87 1.72 -10.03 -5.25
C PHE A 87 2.37 -11.26 -5.87
N ALA A 88 1.83 -11.78 -6.95
CA ALA A 88 2.45 -12.85 -7.73
C ALA A 88 2.33 -12.59 -9.23
N LEU A 89 3.24 -13.14 -10.02
CA LEU A 89 3.23 -13.05 -11.47
C LEU A 89 3.28 -14.43 -12.07
N TRP A 90 2.35 -14.70 -12.98
CA TRP A 90 2.42 -15.82 -13.89
C TRP A 90 2.81 -15.32 -15.27
N THR A 91 3.66 -16.08 -15.96
CA THR A 91 4.12 -15.76 -17.32
C THR A 91 4.17 -17.00 -18.20
N LYS A 92 3.89 -16.83 -19.49
CA LYS A 92 4.04 -17.88 -20.50
C LYS A 92 4.52 -17.29 -21.83
N LYS A 93 5.68 -17.73 -22.30
CA LYS A 93 6.28 -17.31 -23.58
C LYS A 93 5.89 -18.31 -24.66
N GLY A 94 5.16 -17.85 -25.68
CA GLY A 94 4.67 -18.72 -26.75
C GLY A 94 3.94 -19.97 -26.22
N ASN A 95 4.43 -21.15 -26.62
CA ASN A 95 3.87 -22.45 -26.21
C ASN A 95 4.65 -23.14 -25.07
N GLU A 96 5.58 -22.45 -24.40
CA GLU A 96 6.31 -23.00 -23.26
C GLU A 96 5.39 -23.21 -22.04
N ASN A 97 5.90 -23.90 -21.02
CA ASN A 97 5.18 -24.04 -19.75
C ASN A 97 5.09 -22.70 -19.02
N GLY A 98 3.98 -22.48 -18.31
CA GLY A 98 3.80 -21.30 -17.48
C GLY A 98 4.74 -21.30 -16.27
N ILE A 99 5.17 -20.12 -15.84
CA ILE A 99 6.02 -19.92 -14.66
C ILE A 99 5.36 -18.91 -13.74
N ALA A 100 5.07 -19.33 -12.51
CA ALA A 100 4.56 -18.47 -11.45
C ALA A 100 5.63 -18.16 -10.38
N ARG A 101 5.68 -16.91 -9.93
CA ARG A 101 6.54 -16.44 -8.84
C ARG A 101 5.76 -15.51 -7.93
N VAL A 102 5.91 -15.66 -6.62
CA VAL A 102 5.58 -14.57 -5.71
C VAL A 102 6.58 -13.44 -5.96
N LEU A 103 6.08 -12.20 -6.10
CA LEU A 103 6.86 -11.02 -6.45
C LEU A 103 7.60 -10.44 -5.24
N GLU A 104 8.40 -11.30 -4.63
CA GLU A 104 9.37 -10.96 -3.61
C GLU A 104 10.68 -11.69 -3.94
N ARG A 105 11.82 -11.12 -3.53
CA ARG A 105 13.07 -11.86 -3.42
C ARG A 105 12.91 -13.02 -2.43
N LYS A 106 13.60 -14.13 -2.69
CA LYS A 106 13.74 -15.28 -1.76
C LYS A 106 14.01 -14.84 -0.32
N ILE A 107 13.42 -15.61 0.59
CA ILE A 107 13.61 -15.44 2.03
C ILE A 107 15.06 -15.82 2.37
N SER A 108 15.75 -14.96 3.10
CA SER A 108 17.11 -15.19 3.58
C SER A 108 17.12 -16.09 4.82
N PRO A 109 18.22 -16.83 5.08
CA PRO A 109 18.50 -17.39 6.40
C PRO A 109 18.39 -16.31 7.50
N PRO A 110 18.11 -16.66 8.76
CA PRO A 110 18.22 -17.99 9.36
C PRO A 110 16.94 -18.84 9.33
N TYR A 111 15.91 -18.45 8.57
CA TYR A 111 14.63 -19.19 8.48
C TYR A 111 13.95 -19.47 9.84
N ARG A 112 14.00 -18.50 10.77
CA ARG A 112 13.48 -18.63 12.13
C ARG A 112 11.98 -18.29 12.22
N GLY A 113 11.29 -18.90 13.19
CA GLY A 113 9.93 -18.51 13.60
C GLY A 113 9.33 -19.43 14.66
N GLY A 114 9.40 -19.03 15.93
CA GLY A 114 8.61 -19.61 17.03
C GLY A 114 8.70 -21.12 17.26
N GLY A 115 9.73 -21.81 16.76
CA GLY A 115 9.87 -23.27 16.82
C GLY A 115 9.36 -24.05 15.60
N HIS A 116 8.71 -23.38 14.63
CA HIS A 116 8.12 -23.99 13.43
C HIS A 116 8.74 -23.49 12.11
N GLY A 117 9.87 -22.76 12.18
CA GLY A 117 10.51 -22.16 11.01
C GLY A 117 9.78 -20.92 10.51
N VAL A 118 10.03 -20.50 9.26
CA VAL A 118 9.36 -19.33 8.70
C VAL A 118 7.88 -19.61 8.50
N SER A 119 7.04 -18.74 9.06
CA SER A 119 5.58 -18.86 9.02
C SER A 119 5.06 -19.12 7.60
N GLN A 120 4.24 -20.14 7.47
CA GLN A 120 3.49 -20.44 6.25
C GLN A 120 2.49 -19.33 5.87
N ARG A 121 2.12 -18.46 6.82
CA ARG A 121 1.23 -17.30 6.56
C ARG A 121 1.84 -16.29 5.59
N VAL A 122 3.16 -16.28 5.44
CA VAL A 122 3.89 -15.51 4.42
C VAL A 122 4.23 -16.34 3.19
N LEU A 123 3.61 -17.51 3.01
CA LEU A 123 3.78 -18.38 1.84
C LEU A 123 5.23 -18.83 1.65
N SER A 124 5.89 -19.23 2.74
CA SER A 124 7.32 -19.54 2.77
C SER A 124 7.75 -20.67 1.83
N GLY A 125 6.83 -21.57 1.45
CA GLY A 125 7.06 -22.66 0.51
C GLY A 125 6.85 -22.33 -0.97
N LEU A 126 6.32 -21.15 -1.32
CA LEU A 126 6.05 -20.79 -2.71
C LEU A 126 7.31 -20.24 -3.42
N PRO A 127 7.45 -20.46 -4.74
CA PRO A 127 8.61 -19.99 -5.49
C PRO A 127 8.63 -18.45 -5.58
N ARG A 128 9.83 -17.89 -5.45
CA ARG A 128 10.12 -16.46 -5.36
C ARG A 128 11.24 -16.07 -6.31
N LEU A 129 11.37 -14.77 -6.56
CA LEU A 129 12.40 -14.21 -7.42
C LEU A 129 13.78 -14.41 -6.78
N ASP A 130 14.81 -14.62 -7.61
CA ASP A 130 16.15 -14.95 -7.12
C ASP A 130 16.76 -13.81 -6.28
N ASP A 131 16.64 -12.58 -6.78
CA ASP A 131 17.27 -11.41 -6.16
C ASP A 131 16.52 -10.11 -6.43
N ALA A 132 16.89 -9.05 -5.71
CA ALA A 132 16.31 -7.72 -5.86
C ALA A 132 17.35 -6.61 -5.61
N GLU A 133 17.14 -5.46 -6.23
CA GLU A 133 17.84 -4.20 -5.91
C GLU A 133 16.81 -3.16 -5.51
N PHE A 134 16.97 -2.56 -4.33
CA PHE A 134 16.05 -1.57 -3.79
C PHE A 134 16.63 -0.16 -3.95
N PHE A 135 15.88 0.73 -4.56
CA PHE A 135 16.22 2.13 -4.81
C PHE A 135 15.36 2.99 -3.88
N GLY A 136 15.99 3.59 -2.87
CA GLY A 136 15.32 4.40 -1.87
C GLY A 136 15.40 5.89 -2.20
N GLY A 137 14.39 6.42 -2.90
CA GLY A 137 14.28 7.84 -3.25
C GLY A 137 13.01 8.45 -2.68
N TYR A 138 12.93 8.62 -1.35
CA TYR A 138 11.67 9.02 -0.71
C TYR A 138 11.09 10.31 -1.33
N PRO A 139 9.79 10.33 -1.73
CA PRO A 139 8.69 9.41 -1.38
C PRO A 139 8.45 8.24 -2.35
N PHE A 140 9.35 7.99 -3.31
CA PHE A 140 9.28 6.86 -4.23
C PHE A 140 10.24 5.74 -3.82
N ALA A 141 9.73 4.52 -3.76
CA ALA A 141 10.55 3.32 -3.71
C ALA A 141 10.52 2.65 -5.08
N LYS A 142 11.67 2.15 -5.54
CA LYS A 142 11.74 1.29 -6.71
C LYS A 142 12.45 0.00 -6.40
N ILE A 143 11.94 -1.12 -6.90
CA ILE A 143 12.59 -2.43 -6.77
C ILE A 143 12.78 -3.01 -8.17
N LYS A 144 14.01 -3.40 -8.48
CA LYS A 144 14.32 -4.19 -9.68
C LYS A 144 14.53 -5.63 -9.26
N PHE A 145 13.73 -6.53 -9.80
CA PHE A 145 13.86 -7.94 -9.50
C PHE A 145 14.70 -8.66 -10.55
N LYS A 146 15.38 -9.73 -10.12
CA LYS A 146 16.16 -10.60 -10.97
C LYS A 146 15.69 -12.03 -10.78
N ASP A 147 15.31 -12.68 -11.88
CA ASP A 147 15.04 -14.12 -11.93
C ASP A 147 15.30 -14.56 -13.37
N LYS A 148 16.27 -15.46 -13.58
CA LYS A 148 16.67 -15.90 -14.93
C LYS A 148 15.63 -16.83 -15.58
N SER A 149 14.72 -17.38 -14.79
CA SER A 149 13.68 -18.28 -15.28
C SER A 149 12.49 -17.54 -15.87
N LEU A 150 12.28 -16.27 -15.52
CA LEU A 150 11.19 -15.48 -16.08
C LEU A 150 11.54 -14.96 -17.49
N PRO A 151 10.61 -15.05 -18.47
CA PRO A 151 10.81 -14.51 -19.81
C PRO A 151 10.64 -12.97 -19.87
N VAL A 152 10.43 -12.30 -18.74
CA VAL A 152 10.18 -10.85 -18.64
C VAL A 152 11.05 -10.23 -17.55
N SER A 153 11.35 -8.94 -17.68
CA SER A 153 11.88 -8.15 -16.58
C SER A 153 10.75 -7.55 -15.75
N VAL A 154 10.92 -7.55 -14.42
CA VAL A 154 9.91 -7.08 -13.46
C VAL A 154 10.51 -5.99 -12.59
N GLU A 155 9.85 -4.83 -12.55
CA GLU A 155 10.16 -3.74 -11.63
C GLU A 155 8.90 -3.29 -10.90
N LEU A 156 9.04 -2.88 -9.64
CA LEU A 156 8.00 -2.23 -8.85
C LEU A 156 8.40 -0.77 -8.63
N GLU A 157 7.50 0.17 -8.88
CA GLU A 157 7.56 1.51 -8.30
C GLU A 157 6.41 1.64 -7.29
N ALA A 158 6.71 2.02 -6.06
CA ALA A 158 5.73 2.14 -4.98
C ALA A 158 5.83 3.50 -4.30
N TRP A 159 4.68 4.13 -4.04
CA TRP A 159 4.65 5.49 -3.49
C TRP A 159 3.30 5.84 -2.87
N ASN A 160 3.29 6.96 -2.14
CA ASN A 160 2.11 7.66 -1.65
C ASN A 160 2.33 9.17 -1.92
N PRO A 161 1.26 9.95 -2.19
CA PRO A 161 1.42 11.39 -2.39
C PRO A 161 2.15 12.09 -1.23
N PHE A 162 3.20 12.84 -1.57
CA PHE A 162 3.97 13.67 -0.65
C PHE A 162 4.23 15.01 -1.35
N ILE A 163 3.36 15.97 -1.06
CA ILE A 163 3.27 17.24 -1.76
C ILE A 163 3.42 18.34 -0.71
N PRO A 164 4.61 18.95 -0.56
CA PRO A 164 4.82 20.04 0.37
C PRO A 164 3.78 21.15 0.20
N LEU A 165 3.42 21.80 1.30
CA LEU A 165 2.39 22.83 1.42
C LEU A 165 0.96 22.31 1.15
N ASN A 166 0.76 21.01 0.94
CA ASN A 166 -0.54 20.40 0.73
C ASN A 166 -0.75 19.24 1.69
N VAL A 167 -1.19 19.56 2.91
CA VAL A 167 -1.52 18.59 3.95
C VAL A 167 -2.64 17.65 3.49
N MET A 168 -3.66 18.18 2.81
CA MET A 168 -4.82 17.41 2.35
C MET A 168 -4.42 16.23 1.47
N GLU A 169 -3.62 16.48 0.42
CA GLU A 169 -3.21 15.44 -0.51
C GLU A 169 -2.07 14.58 0.05
N SER A 170 -1.22 15.15 0.91
CA SER A 170 -0.18 14.39 1.63
C SER A 170 -0.74 13.51 2.76
N SER A 171 -2.04 13.61 3.07
CA SER A 171 -2.71 12.81 4.10
C SER A 171 -3.66 11.76 3.51
N LEU A 172 -3.52 11.41 2.22
CA LEU A 172 -4.32 10.35 1.60
C LEU A 172 -3.88 8.95 2.10
N PRO A 173 -4.81 8.13 2.61
CA PRO A 173 -4.51 6.76 3.07
C PRO A 173 -4.47 5.78 1.89
N VAL A 174 -3.36 5.82 1.15
CA VAL A 174 -3.16 4.97 -0.03
C VAL A 174 -1.72 4.46 -0.14
N ALA A 175 -1.56 3.23 -0.57
CA ALA A 175 -0.31 2.72 -1.14
C ALA A 175 -0.53 2.43 -2.62
N ILE A 176 0.31 3.02 -3.47
CA ILE A 176 0.24 2.90 -4.93
C ILE A 176 1.38 2.00 -5.38
N PHE A 177 1.06 0.96 -6.14
CA PHE A 177 2.03 0.00 -6.68
C PHE A 177 1.91 -0.05 -8.20
N MET A 178 2.98 0.36 -8.89
CA MET A 178 3.10 0.30 -10.34
C MET A 178 4.04 -0.84 -10.72
N TRP A 179 3.49 -1.92 -11.27
CA TRP A 179 4.26 -3.08 -11.69
C TRP A 179 4.64 -2.96 -13.17
N HIS A 180 5.90 -2.64 -13.44
CA HIS A 180 6.44 -2.52 -14.78
C HIS A 180 6.92 -3.88 -15.26
N ILE A 181 6.26 -4.42 -16.28
CA ILE A 181 6.61 -5.71 -16.89
C ILE A 181 7.04 -5.46 -18.32
N LYS A 182 8.26 -5.86 -18.67
CA LYS A 182 8.80 -5.71 -20.02
C LYS A 182 9.19 -7.07 -20.59
N ASN A 183 8.80 -7.30 -21.83
CA ASN A 183 9.14 -8.49 -22.58
C ASN A 183 10.39 -8.21 -23.44
N PRO A 184 11.60 -8.66 -23.05
CA PRO A 184 12.79 -8.47 -23.86
C PRO A 184 12.88 -9.44 -25.05
N THR A 185 12.00 -10.44 -25.13
CA THR A 185 12.10 -11.54 -26.08
C THR A 185 11.52 -11.18 -27.45
N SER A 186 11.78 -12.05 -28.43
CA SER A 186 11.22 -11.99 -29.78
C SER A 186 9.83 -12.64 -29.90
N ASP A 187 9.33 -13.27 -28.83
CA ASP A 187 8.03 -13.94 -28.80
C ASP A 187 7.03 -13.13 -27.98
N THR A 188 5.75 -13.38 -28.20
CA THR A 188 4.69 -12.85 -27.33
C THR A 188 4.73 -13.55 -25.97
N VAL A 189 4.57 -12.79 -24.89
CA VAL A 189 4.47 -13.31 -23.52
C VAL A 189 3.09 -12.97 -22.93
N GLN A 190 2.36 -14.00 -22.51
CA GLN A 190 1.17 -13.84 -21.68
C GLN A 190 1.59 -13.61 -20.24
N VAL A 191 0.94 -12.68 -19.55
CA VAL A 191 1.21 -12.36 -18.15
C VAL A 191 -0.08 -12.17 -17.37
N SER A 192 -0.08 -12.65 -16.12
CA SER A 192 -1.14 -12.41 -15.14
C SER A 192 -0.51 -11.97 -13.82
N LEU A 193 -0.82 -10.77 -13.36
CA LEU A 193 -0.43 -10.26 -12.05
C LEU A 193 -1.57 -10.55 -11.05
N ALA A 194 -1.28 -11.32 -10.01
CA ALA A 194 -2.17 -11.50 -8.87
C ALA A 194 -1.83 -10.49 -7.76
N ALA A 195 -2.86 -9.86 -7.20
CA ALA A 195 -2.79 -9.12 -5.95
C ALA A 195 -3.78 -9.73 -4.96
N SER A 196 -3.26 -10.32 -3.89
CA SER A 196 -4.02 -11.03 -2.87
C SER A 196 -3.91 -10.33 -1.52
N MET A 197 -5.00 -10.27 -0.76
CA MET A 197 -5.02 -9.68 0.57
C MET A 197 -6.03 -10.38 1.48
N SER A 198 -5.62 -10.67 2.72
CA SER A 198 -6.54 -11.11 3.78
C SER A 198 -7.32 -9.92 4.32
N ASN A 199 -8.61 -10.10 4.59
CA ASN A 199 -9.44 -9.08 5.23
C ASN A 199 -9.05 -8.94 6.71
N PRO A 200 -8.45 -7.82 7.14
CA PRO A 200 -7.92 -7.69 8.50
C PRO A 200 -8.89 -7.00 9.45
N ILE A 201 -10.12 -6.69 9.02
CA ILE A 201 -11.04 -5.86 9.80
C ILE A 201 -11.47 -6.61 11.07
N GLY A 202 -11.11 -6.06 12.22
CA GLY A 202 -11.30 -6.68 13.54
C GLY A 202 -10.06 -7.42 14.09
N ASP A 203 -9.01 -7.65 13.30
CA ASP A 203 -7.82 -8.40 13.72
C ASP A 203 -6.82 -7.51 14.50
N ARG A 204 -7.05 -7.32 15.80
CA ARG A 204 -6.11 -6.58 16.68
C ARG A 204 -5.57 -7.35 17.86
N CYS A 205 -6.13 -8.50 18.17
CA CYS A 205 -5.74 -9.32 19.30
C CYS A 205 -5.88 -10.78 18.93
N THR A 206 -4.79 -11.53 19.07
CA THR A 206 -4.83 -12.99 19.14
C THR A 206 -4.81 -13.36 20.62
N ASN A 207 -5.81 -14.10 21.08
CA ASN A 207 -5.89 -14.50 22.48
C ASN A 207 -4.88 -15.62 22.79
N VAL A 208 -4.78 -16.01 24.06
CA VAL A 208 -3.86 -17.06 24.52
C VAL A 208 -4.11 -18.44 23.89
N LYS A 209 -5.27 -18.65 23.26
CA LYS A 209 -5.62 -19.88 22.54
C LYS A 209 -5.29 -19.82 21.05
N GLY A 210 -4.76 -18.70 20.57
CA GLY A 210 -4.49 -18.48 19.14
C GLY A 210 -5.73 -18.04 18.35
N GLU A 211 -6.85 -17.76 19.01
CA GLU A 211 -8.08 -17.31 18.35
C GLU A 211 -8.02 -15.80 18.11
N LYS A 212 -8.68 -15.33 17.05
CA LYS A 212 -8.80 -13.92 16.69
C LYS A 212 -10.24 -13.43 16.93
N PRO A 213 -10.66 -13.19 18.19
CA PRO A 213 -12.06 -12.93 18.54
C PRO A 213 -12.68 -11.71 17.87
N GLY A 214 -11.85 -10.75 17.45
CA GLY A 214 -12.31 -9.58 16.70
C GLY A 214 -12.66 -9.88 15.24
N LEU A 215 -12.18 -10.99 14.66
CA LEU A 215 -12.57 -11.46 13.34
C LEU A 215 -13.93 -12.17 13.37
N GLY A 216 -14.59 -12.18 12.21
CA GLY A 216 -15.91 -12.77 12.00
C GLY A 216 -16.83 -11.83 11.26
N MET A 217 -17.75 -12.41 10.50
CA MET A 217 -18.64 -11.68 9.59
C MET A 217 -17.89 -10.73 8.64
N ASN A 218 -16.61 -11.03 8.34
CA ASN A 218 -15.81 -10.30 7.36
C ASN A 218 -16.37 -10.56 5.97
N VAL A 219 -16.44 -9.52 5.15
CA VAL A 219 -16.94 -9.59 3.77
C VAL A 219 -15.93 -8.94 2.85
N ASN A 220 -15.57 -9.67 1.80
CA ASN A 220 -14.83 -9.17 0.66
C ASN A 220 -15.83 -8.98 -0.47
N GLN A 221 -16.06 -7.75 -0.89
CA GLN A 221 -17.06 -7.42 -1.89
C GLN A 221 -16.37 -6.96 -3.18
N TYR A 222 -16.74 -7.56 -4.31
CA TYR A 222 -16.39 -7.00 -5.61
C TYR A 222 -17.08 -5.64 -5.81
N ILE A 223 -16.29 -4.63 -6.16
CA ILE A 223 -16.79 -3.29 -6.49
C ILE A 223 -16.19 -2.81 -7.81
N GLU A 224 -16.98 -2.04 -8.54
CA GLU A 224 -16.59 -1.41 -9.80
C GLU A 224 -17.21 -0.02 -9.88
N THR A 225 -16.40 0.96 -10.27
CA THR A 225 -16.78 2.35 -10.50
C THR A 225 -16.36 2.78 -11.90
N GLU A 226 -16.54 4.06 -12.24
CA GLU A 226 -16.02 4.64 -13.47
C GLU A 226 -14.49 4.53 -13.57
N TYR A 227 -13.78 4.66 -12.44
CA TYR A 227 -12.32 4.80 -12.42
C TYR A 227 -11.58 3.50 -12.08
N PHE A 228 -12.23 2.56 -11.37
CA PHE A 228 -11.55 1.35 -10.91
C PHE A 228 -12.48 0.15 -10.71
N ARG A 229 -11.87 -1.02 -10.55
CA ARG A 229 -12.50 -2.26 -10.07
C ARG A 229 -11.61 -2.95 -9.05
N GLY A 230 -12.22 -3.75 -8.19
CA GLY A 230 -11.46 -4.53 -7.21
C GLY A 230 -12.30 -5.03 -6.06
N LEU A 231 -11.70 -5.08 -4.88
CA LEU A 231 -12.28 -5.68 -3.68
C LEU A 231 -12.33 -4.66 -2.53
N LYS A 232 -13.50 -4.52 -1.92
CA LYS A 232 -13.71 -3.83 -0.66
C LYS A 232 -13.74 -4.84 0.48
N TYR A 233 -13.01 -4.57 1.55
CA TYR A 233 -12.83 -5.41 2.72
C TYR A 233 -13.44 -4.71 3.92
N TYR A 234 -14.51 -5.28 4.48
CA TYR A 234 -15.17 -4.77 5.68
C TYR A 234 -15.63 -5.93 6.58
N SER A 235 -16.16 -5.62 7.77
CA SER A 235 -16.83 -6.60 8.62
C SER A 235 -18.20 -6.08 9.05
N ARG A 236 -19.19 -6.98 9.09
CA ARG A 236 -20.52 -6.68 9.64
C ARG A 236 -20.57 -6.81 11.17
N LYS A 237 -19.53 -7.37 11.78
CA LYS A 237 -19.40 -7.56 13.23
C LYS A 237 -18.96 -6.28 13.95
N VAL A 238 -18.11 -5.48 13.30
CA VAL A 238 -17.50 -4.28 13.88
C VAL A 238 -18.40 -3.06 13.65
N LYS A 239 -18.83 -2.41 14.74
CA LYS A 239 -19.74 -1.25 14.70
C LYS A 239 -18.98 0.06 14.47
N GLN A 240 -19.67 1.09 13.97
CA GLN A 240 -19.06 2.36 13.54
C GLN A 240 -18.32 3.12 14.64
N GLU A 241 -18.76 2.99 15.88
CA GLU A 241 -18.15 3.59 17.08
C GLU A 241 -16.91 2.85 17.58
N ASP A 242 -16.65 1.64 17.10
CA ASP A 242 -15.54 0.81 17.55
C ASP A 242 -14.20 1.33 17.02
N ILE A 243 -13.13 1.22 17.81
CA ILE A 243 -11.76 1.57 17.41
C ILE A 243 -11.24 0.69 16.27
N ASN A 244 -11.84 -0.50 16.09
CA ASN A 244 -11.56 -1.45 15.02
C ASN A 244 -12.38 -1.19 13.77
N TYR A 245 -13.32 -0.24 13.82
CA TYR A 245 -14.14 0.11 12.67
C TYR A 245 -13.27 0.68 11.56
N GLY A 246 -13.55 0.21 10.36
CA GLY A 246 -12.93 0.68 9.14
C GLY A 246 -13.13 -0.31 8.02
N ASP A 247 -12.59 0.08 6.87
CA ASP A 247 -12.60 -0.75 5.67
C ASP A 247 -11.35 -0.48 4.84
N MET A 248 -11.06 -1.40 3.94
CA MET A 248 -9.93 -1.31 3.01
C MET A 248 -10.40 -1.61 1.59
N THR A 249 -9.72 -1.07 0.58
CA THR A 249 -10.00 -1.37 -0.82
C THR A 249 -8.71 -1.73 -1.54
N LEU A 250 -8.70 -2.89 -2.20
CA LEU A 250 -7.67 -3.31 -3.15
C LEU A 250 -8.24 -3.11 -4.56
N ALA A 251 -7.71 -2.15 -5.30
CA ALA A 251 -8.27 -1.66 -6.55
C ALA A 251 -7.25 -1.67 -7.69
N THR A 252 -7.76 -1.68 -8.92
CA THR A 252 -7.00 -1.42 -10.15
C THR A 252 -7.86 -0.65 -11.16
N SER A 253 -7.22 0.18 -11.98
CA SER A 253 -7.84 0.78 -13.18
C SER A 253 -7.69 -0.11 -14.43
N TRP A 254 -7.01 -1.26 -14.31
CA TRP A 254 -6.77 -2.18 -15.40
C TRP A 254 -8.05 -2.92 -15.82
N GLN A 255 -8.29 -2.98 -17.13
CA GLN A 255 -9.59 -3.43 -17.64
C GLN A 255 -9.73 -4.96 -17.72
N ARG A 256 -8.70 -5.64 -18.23
CA ARG A 256 -8.72 -7.11 -18.43
C ARG A 256 -8.35 -7.79 -17.11
N PHE A 257 -9.36 -8.26 -16.40
CA PHE A 257 -9.23 -8.63 -14.99
C PHE A 257 -10.11 -9.83 -14.63
N SER A 258 -9.72 -10.55 -13.58
CA SER A 258 -10.50 -11.62 -12.94
C SER A 258 -10.50 -11.41 -11.42
N VAL A 259 -11.53 -11.89 -10.72
CA VAL A 259 -11.64 -11.72 -9.25
C VAL A 259 -12.14 -12.95 -8.53
N GLN A 260 -11.58 -13.15 -7.35
CA GLN A 260 -12.06 -14.10 -6.36
C GLN A 260 -12.22 -13.38 -5.03
N THR A 261 -13.46 -13.16 -4.58
CA THR A 261 -13.75 -12.47 -3.31
C THR A 261 -13.27 -13.27 -2.10
N ARG A 262 -13.23 -14.60 -2.20
CA ARG A 262 -12.75 -15.49 -1.16
C ARG A 262 -12.06 -16.71 -1.75
N TRP A 263 -10.93 -17.09 -1.18
CA TRP A 263 -10.30 -18.39 -1.45
C TRP A 263 -11.18 -19.54 -0.96
N TYR A 264 -10.85 -20.77 -1.38
CA TYR A 264 -11.52 -21.97 -0.91
C TYR A 264 -11.48 -22.04 0.63
N ARG A 265 -12.63 -22.21 1.27
CA ARG A 265 -12.76 -22.35 2.73
C ARG A 265 -12.59 -23.81 3.13
N GLY A 266 -11.36 -24.29 3.05
CA GLY A 266 -10.97 -25.62 3.52
C GLY A 266 -10.28 -25.59 4.88
N GLY A 267 -9.95 -26.78 5.38
CA GLY A 267 -9.17 -26.92 6.60
C GLY A 267 -7.68 -26.67 6.34
N TRP A 268 -6.91 -26.49 7.41
CA TRP A 268 -5.45 -26.45 7.35
C TRP A 268 -4.91 -25.45 6.31
N TRP A 269 -4.26 -25.91 5.23
CA TRP A 269 -3.68 -25.05 4.18
C TRP A 269 -4.40 -25.09 2.84
N ASP A 270 -5.60 -25.68 2.79
CA ASP A 270 -6.37 -25.84 1.54
C ASP A 270 -6.54 -24.53 0.79
N LYS A 271 -6.80 -23.44 1.55
CA LYS A 271 -6.99 -22.10 0.99
C LYS A 271 -5.83 -21.67 0.07
N CYS A 272 -4.59 -21.92 0.51
CA CYS A 272 -3.40 -21.45 -0.19
C CYS A 272 -3.02 -22.35 -1.37
N HIS A 273 -3.03 -23.68 -1.19
CA HIS A 273 -2.56 -24.55 -2.26
C HIS A 273 -3.58 -24.61 -3.40
N ILE A 274 -4.88 -24.57 -3.12
CA ILE A 274 -5.91 -24.54 -4.16
C ILE A 274 -5.78 -23.27 -5.00
N PHE A 275 -5.59 -22.11 -4.34
CA PHE A 275 -5.32 -20.87 -5.07
C PHE A 275 -4.05 -20.97 -5.93
N TRP A 276 -2.95 -21.46 -5.36
CA TRP A 276 -1.67 -21.49 -6.07
C TRP A 276 -1.66 -22.49 -7.21
N ASP A 277 -2.28 -23.66 -7.05
CA ASP A 277 -2.37 -24.68 -8.10
C ASP A 277 -3.23 -24.20 -9.28
N ASP A 278 -4.32 -23.48 -9.01
CA ASP A 278 -5.15 -22.83 -10.03
C ASP A 278 -4.33 -21.76 -10.77
N PHE A 279 -3.80 -20.78 -10.03
CA PHE A 279 -3.06 -19.65 -10.60
C PHE A 279 -1.78 -20.08 -11.34
N SER A 280 -1.02 -21.03 -10.81
CA SER A 280 0.26 -21.42 -11.41
C SER A 280 0.11 -22.26 -12.68
N LYS A 281 -1.04 -22.93 -12.86
CA LYS A 281 -1.33 -23.78 -14.01
C LYS A 281 -1.43 -22.98 -15.30
N ASP A 282 -2.19 -21.90 -15.31
CA ASP A 282 -2.51 -21.15 -16.53
C ASP A 282 -2.62 -19.63 -16.33
N GLY A 283 -2.32 -19.13 -15.13
CA GLY A 283 -2.39 -17.69 -14.83
C GLY A 283 -3.81 -17.18 -14.67
N GLU A 284 -4.79 -18.07 -14.49
CA GLU A 284 -6.19 -17.74 -14.25
C GLU A 284 -6.61 -18.14 -12.83
N ILE A 285 -7.80 -17.72 -12.42
CA ILE A 285 -8.45 -18.20 -11.20
C ILE A 285 -9.93 -18.45 -11.45
N ASN A 286 -10.51 -19.37 -10.69
CA ASN A 286 -11.96 -19.53 -10.63
C ASN A 286 -12.61 -18.29 -10.01
N GLU A 287 -13.37 -17.54 -10.81
CA GLU A 287 -14.01 -16.31 -10.33
C GLU A 287 -15.05 -16.57 -9.25
N VAL A 288 -15.00 -15.76 -8.20
CA VAL A 288 -16.00 -15.75 -7.10
C VAL A 288 -16.33 -14.29 -6.81
N LYS A 289 -17.62 -13.94 -6.86
CA LYS A 289 -18.11 -12.56 -6.63
C LYS A 289 -19.20 -12.48 -5.57
N ASP A 290 -19.37 -13.55 -4.78
CA ASP A 290 -20.32 -13.53 -3.67
C ASP A 290 -19.84 -12.62 -2.53
N THR A 291 -20.78 -12.22 -1.68
CA THR A 291 -20.53 -11.42 -0.47
C THR A 291 -20.78 -12.26 0.78
N LEU A 292 -20.40 -13.54 0.75
CA LEU A 292 -20.56 -14.41 1.90
C LEU A 292 -19.65 -13.94 3.02
N GLN A 293 -20.21 -13.88 4.23
CA GLN A 293 -19.45 -13.48 5.40
C GLN A 293 -18.59 -14.64 5.94
N SER A 294 -17.47 -14.32 6.57
CA SER A 294 -16.65 -15.31 7.28
C SER A 294 -17.32 -15.78 8.58
N ASP A 295 -16.95 -16.97 9.03
CA ASP A 295 -17.32 -17.48 10.34
C ASP A 295 -16.57 -16.74 11.46
N ASP A 296 -17.04 -16.86 12.70
CA ASP A 296 -16.38 -16.25 13.86
C ASP A 296 -14.93 -16.74 14.02
N ASN A 297 -14.03 -15.82 14.39
CA ASN A 297 -12.58 -16.03 14.50
C ASN A 297 -11.85 -16.30 13.16
N GLU A 298 -12.57 -16.30 12.04
CA GLU A 298 -12.03 -16.54 10.70
C GLU A 298 -12.20 -15.31 9.81
N SER A 299 -11.40 -15.27 8.75
CA SER A 299 -11.48 -14.25 7.71
C SER A 299 -11.13 -14.85 6.34
N ASP A 300 -11.40 -14.08 5.28
CA ASP A 300 -11.19 -14.51 3.90
C ASP A 300 -10.05 -13.73 3.22
N VAL A 301 -9.39 -14.40 2.28
CA VAL A 301 -8.42 -13.80 1.37
C VAL A 301 -9.12 -13.53 0.05
N GLY A 302 -9.04 -12.29 -0.41
CA GLY A 302 -9.51 -11.87 -1.72
C GLY A 302 -8.34 -11.78 -2.70
N THR A 303 -8.61 -11.99 -3.99
CA THR A 303 -7.59 -11.81 -5.05
C THR A 303 -8.19 -11.17 -6.29
N ILE A 304 -7.44 -10.24 -6.87
CA ILE A 304 -7.68 -9.72 -8.23
C ILE A 304 -6.52 -10.15 -9.14
N LEU A 305 -6.84 -10.50 -10.38
CA LEU A 305 -5.85 -10.73 -11.44
C LEU A 305 -5.93 -9.61 -12.47
N LEU A 306 -4.77 -9.18 -12.96
CA LEU A 306 -4.63 -8.25 -14.07
C LEU A 306 -3.89 -8.98 -15.19
N HIS A 307 -4.53 -9.07 -16.36
CA HIS A 307 -4.01 -9.87 -17.47
C HIS A 307 -3.53 -9.00 -18.62
N ALA A 308 -2.43 -9.40 -19.25
CA ALA A 308 -1.97 -8.82 -20.50
C ALA A 308 -1.30 -9.85 -21.40
N THR A 309 -1.24 -9.51 -22.69
CA THR A 309 -0.44 -10.20 -23.68
C THR A 309 0.58 -9.17 -24.19
N ILE A 310 1.85 -9.34 -23.82
CA ILE A 310 2.90 -8.38 -24.14
C ILE A 310 3.57 -8.80 -25.46
N PRO A 311 3.54 -7.96 -26.51
CA PRO A 311 4.20 -8.27 -27.77
C PRO A 311 5.73 -8.34 -27.60
N PRO A 312 6.46 -8.89 -28.58
CA PRO A 312 7.92 -8.84 -28.61
C PRO A 312 8.45 -7.43 -28.35
N HIS A 313 9.43 -7.31 -27.46
CA HIS A 313 10.03 -6.02 -27.06
C HIS A 313 9.06 -4.99 -26.45
N GLY A 314 7.81 -5.38 -26.16
CA GLY A 314 6.79 -4.54 -25.55
C GLY A 314 6.87 -4.47 -24.03
N SER A 315 6.00 -3.65 -23.45
CA SER A 315 5.87 -3.50 -22.00
C SER A 315 4.44 -3.18 -21.59
N VAL A 316 4.11 -3.46 -20.32
CA VAL A 316 2.87 -3.06 -19.66
C VAL A 316 3.17 -2.56 -18.25
N ILE A 317 2.33 -1.68 -17.73
CA ILE A 317 2.35 -1.25 -16.34
C ILE A 317 1.02 -1.65 -15.71
N PHE A 318 1.06 -2.51 -14.70
CA PHE A 318 -0.11 -2.92 -13.95
C PHE A 318 -0.24 -2.06 -12.67
N PRO A 319 -1.25 -1.18 -12.59
CA PRO A 319 -1.48 -0.38 -11.40
C PRO A 319 -2.31 -1.15 -10.36
N VAL A 320 -1.84 -1.20 -9.12
CA VAL A 320 -2.61 -1.68 -7.97
C VAL A 320 -2.60 -0.62 -6.89
N TYR A 321 -3.78 -0.34 -6.33
CA TYR A 321 -3.99 0.65 -5.29
C TYR A 321 -4.54 -0.04 -4.05
N LEU A 322 -3.93 0.23 -2.91
CA LEU A 322 -4.40 -0.22 -1.60
C LEU A 322 -4.81 1.01 -0.81
N THR A 323 -6.09 1.20 -0.54
CA THR A 323 -6.60 2.30 0.29
C THR A 323 -7.20 1.78 1.59
N TRP A 324 -7.21 2.63 2.61
CA TRP A 324 -7.80 2.28 3.90
C TRP A 324 -8.55 3.46 4.52
N TYR A 325 -9.50 3.14 5.38
CA TYR A 325 -10.28 4.10 6.13
C TYR A 325 -10.49 3.58 7.55
N PHE A 326 -9.76 4.16 8.51
CA PHE A 326 -9.88 3.86 9.94
C PHE A 326 -10.12 5.16 10.69
N PRO A 327 -11.37 5.58 10.91
CA PRO A 327 -11.67 6.91 11.43
C PRO A 327 -11.40 7.05 12.93
N ASN A 328 -11.45 5.95 13.70
CA ASN A 328 -11.44 5.99 15.15
C ASN A 328 -10.08 5.60 15.71
N ARG A 329 -9.50 6.47 16.54
CA ARG A 329 -8.23 6.28 17.23
C ARG A 329 -8.46 6.33 18.74
N GLU A 330 -7.90 5.40 19.48
CA GLU A 330 -7.93 5.44 20.94
C GLU A 330 -6.71 6.20 21.47
N ASN A 331 -6.89 7.04 22.50
CA ASN A 331 -5.78 7.47 23.36
C ASN A 331 -5.38 6.32 24.31
N TYR A 332 -4.58 5.40 23.79
CA TYR A 332 -4.08 4.24 24.53
C TYR A 332 -2.80 4.52 25.33
N TRP A 333 -2.12 5.63 25.06
CA TRP A 333 -0.77 5.92 25.57
C TRP A 333 -0.75 6.72 26.88
N ASN A 334 -1.85 7.41 27.20
CA ASN A 334 -1.93 8.26 28.37
C ASN A 334 -2.55 7.51 29.56
N ASN A 335 -1.99 7.70 30.75
CA ASN A 335 -2.47 7.10 31.99
C ASN A 335 -3.44 8.00 32.77
N ASP A 336 -3.58 9.28 32.39
CA ASP A 336 -4.52 10.19 33.03
C ASP A 336 -5.97 9.73 32.78
N PRO A 337 -6.78 9.52 33.85
CA PRO A 337 -8.14 9.02 33.75
C PRO A 337 -9.08 9.87 32.88
N ASN A 338 -8.80 11.16 32.69
CA ASN A 338 -9.66 12.07 31.93
C ASN A 338 -9.55 11.85 30.43
N VAL A 339 -8.39 11.39 29.95
CA VAL A 339 -8.08 11.23 28.52
C VAL A 339 -7.86 9.78 28.10
N ARG A 340 -7.51 8.89 29.03
CA ARG A 340 -7.27 7.47 28.74
C ARG A 340 -8.49 6.82 28.11
N GLY A 341 -8.28 6.12 26.99
CA GLY A 341 -9.33 5.39 26.27
C GLY A 341 -10.33 6.29 25.52
N LYS A 342 -10.14 7.62 25.52
CA LYS A 342 -10.97 8.52 24.71
C LYS A 342 -10.75 8.23 23.22
N ILE A 343 -11.84 8.25 22.46
CA ILE A 343 -11.82 8.10 21.01
C ILE A 343 -11.61 9.46 20.37
N LEU A 344 -10.53 9.57 19.61
CA LEU A 344 -10.20 10.67 18.72
C LEU A 344 -10.54 10.27 17.28
N ARG A 345 -10.82 11.25 16.42
CA ARG A 345 -11.13 11.00 15.01
C ARG A 345 -9.98 11.42 14.12
N ASN A 346 -9.57 10.53 13.21
CA ASN A 346 -8.48 10.80 12.27
C ASN A 346 -8.93 11.73 11.14
N PHE A 347 -7.99 12.51 10.62
CA PHE A 347 -8.21 13.49 9.55
C PHE A 347 -8.91 12.96 8.29
N VAL A 348 -8.67 11.70 7.91
CA VAL A 348 -9.34 11.06 6.78
C VAL A 348 -10.88 11.17 6.87
N ALA A 349 -11.41 11.12 8.09
CA ALA A 349 -12.85 11.17 8.36
C ALA A 349 -13.48 12.55 8.12
N LYS A 350 -12.67 13.59 7.91
CA LYS A 350 -13.11 14.92 7.48
C LYS A 350 -13.55 14.94 6.02
N ARG A 351 -12.98 14.05 5.19
CA ARG A 351 -13.10 14.11 3.73
C ARG A 351 -13.78 12.89 3.11
N PHE A 352 -13.61 11.72 3.73
CA PHE A 352 -14.09 10.45 3.17
C PHE A 352 -14.89 9.69 4.21
N ASN A 353 -15.80 8.84 3.74
CA ASN A 353 -16.62 7.98 4.59
C ASN A 353 -16.19 6.52 4.58
N ASN A 354 -15.34 6.12 3.62
CA ASN A 354 -14.87 4.76 3.43
C ASN A 354 -13.65 4.71 2.50
N SER A 355 -12.95 3.58 2.44
CA SER A 355 -11.73 3.39 1.64
C SER A 355 -12.00 3.41 0.13
N SER A 356 -13.21 3.09 -0.32
CA SER A 356 -13.56 3.08 -1.75
C SER A 356 -13.70 4.50 -2.30
N GLU A 357 -14.20 5.45 -1.50
CA GLU A 357 -14.19 6.89 -1.85
C GLU A 357 -12.75 7.43 -1.95
N VAL A 358 -11.85 6.97 -1.08
CA VAL A 358 -10.42 7.30 -1.19
C VAL A 358 -9.86 6.77 -2.51
N ALA A 359 -10.15 5.51 -2.86
CA ALA A 359 -9.68 4.89 -4.10
C ALA A 359 -10.20 5.63 -5.33
N ASP A 360 -11.50 5.96 -5.35
CA ASP A 360 -12.13 6.73 -6.42
C ASP A 360 -11.44 8.09 -6.61
N TYR A 361 -11.24 8.83 -5.51
CA TYR A 361 -10.57 10.12 -5.54
C TYR A 361 -9.11 10.02 -6.02
N VAL A 362 -8.32 9.10 -5.47
CA VAL A 362 -6.91 8.95 -5.80
C VAL A 362 -6.74 8.57 -7.27
N ILE A 363 -7.51 7.59 -7.76
CA ILE A 363 -7.36 7.08 -9.13
C ILE A 363 -7.83 8.12 -10.14
N LYS A 364 -8.92 8.84 -9.85
CA LYS A 364 -9.39 9.97 -10.66
C LYS A 364 -8.34 11.09 -10.78
N ASN A 365 -7.59 11.36 -9.70
CA ASN A 365 -6.63 12.47 -9.63
C ASN A 365 -5.17 12.02 -9.77
N LEU A 366 -4.93 10.76 -10.14
CA LEU A 366 -3.63 10.11 -10.07
C LEU A 366 -2.54 10.90 -10.79
N ALA A 367 -2.83 11.35 -12.02
CA ALA A 367 -1.87 12.09 -12.83
C ALA A 367 -1.40 13.38 -12.13
N ASN A 368 -2.31 14.12 -11.50
CA ASN A 368 -1.98 15.36 -10.80
C ASN A 368 -1.20 15.08 -9.51
N LEU A 369 -1.61 14.06 -8.75
CA LEU A 369 -0.92 13.62 -7.54
C LEU A 369 0.51 13.16 -7.83
N GLU A 370 0.69 12.39 -8.91
CA GLU A 370 1.99 11.91 -9.37
C GLU A 370 2.87 13.07 -9.83
N VAL A 371 2.37 13.96 -10.69
CA VAL A 371 3.12 15.14 -11.17
C VAL A 371 3.62 15.99 -10.00
N ALA A 372 2.75 16.28 -9.03
CA ALA A 372 3.10 17.10 -7.88
C ALA A 372 4.16 16.43 -6.99
N THR A 373 3.98 15.13 -6.72
CA THR A 373 4.91 14.34 -5.89
C THR A 373 6.26 14.17 -6.58
N ARG A 374 6.28 13.86 -7.89
CA ARG A 374 7.52 13.76 -8.69
C ARG A 374 8.25 15.10 -8.77
N ARG A 375 7.54 16.23 -8.90
CA ARG A 375 8.17 17.55 -8.90
C ARG A 375 8.96 17.79 -7.62
N PHE A 376 8.39 17.47 -6.46
CA PHE A 376 9.10 17.58 -5.19
C PHE A 376 10.32 16.64 -5.14
N HIS A 377 10.12 15.36 -5.46
CA HIS A 377 11.21 14.39 -5.53
C HIS A 377 12.37 14.88 -6.42
N GLN A 378 12.07 15.28 -7.66
CA GLN A 378 13.06 15.80 -8.60
C GLN A 378 13.77 17.06 -8.07
N THR A 379 13.07 17.94 -7.34
CA THR A 379 13.67 19.14 -6.74
C THR A 379 14.77 18.77 -5.74
N ILE A 380 14.53 17.76 -4.90
CA ILE A 380 15.51 17.26 -3.92
C ILE A 380 16.64 16.51 -4.61
N PHE A 381 16.32 15.53 -5.46
CA PHE A 381 17.31 14.61 -6.04
C PHE A 381 18.13 15.22 -7.21
N ASN A 382 17.67 16.33 -7.80
CA ASN A 382 18.45 17.11 -8.76
C ASN A 382 19.15 18.32 -8.13
N SER A 383 19.06 18.49 -6.80
CA SER A 383 19.78 19.56 -6.10
C SER A 383 21.30 19.41 -6.26
N SER A 384 22.07 20.47 -6.03
CA SER A 384 23.54 20.43 -6.07
C SER A 384 24.18 19.80 -4.83
N MET A 385 23.38 19.43 -3.81
CA MET A 385 23.89 18.87 -2.56
C MET A 385 24.54 17.49 -2.78
N PRO A 386 25.50 17.09 -1.92
CA PRO A 386 26.05 15.74 -1.95
C PRO A 386 24.95 14.68 -1.78
N ASP A 387 25.15 13.54 -2.43
CA ASP A 387 24.25 12.38 -2.39
C ASP A 387 23.96 11.88 -0.97
N TYR A 388 24.96 11.78 -0.09
CA TYR A 388 24.76 11.40 1.31
C TYR A 388 23.90 12.40 2.09
N VAL A 389 23.92 13.69 1.73
CA VAL A 389 23.03 14.69 2.34
C VAL A 389 21.61 14.49 1.83
N ILE A 390 21.43 14.26 0.52
CA ILE A 390 20.12 13.99 -0.08
C ILE A 390 19.50 12.72 0.52
N ASP A 391 20.27 11.64 0.67
CA ASP A 391 19.84 10.40 1.33
C ASP A 391 19.36 10.70 2.75
N ALA A 392 20.18 11.39 3.56
CA ALA A 392 19.86 11.72 4.94
C ALA A 392 18.61 12.61 5.08
N VAL A 393 18.49 13.69 4.29
CA VAL A 393 17.31 14.57 4.40
C VAL A 393 16.06 13.88 3.86
N SER A 394 16.16 13.14 2.76
CA SER A 394 14.99 12.54 2.14
C SER A 394 14.45 11.36 2.93
N SER A 395 15.31 10.52 3.49
CA SER A 395 14.87 9.39 4.30
C SER A 395 14.19 9.84 5.59
N GLN A 396 14.66 10.91 6.23
CA GLN A 396 14.09 11.38 7.50
C GLN A 396 12.68 11.97 7.34
N MET A 397 12.32 12.48 6.15
CA MET A 397 10.95 12.94 5.84
C MET A 397 9.93 11.81 5.98
N SER A 398 10.33 10.55 5.84
CA SER A 398 9.43 9.41 5.93
C SER A 398 8.79 9.27 7.31
N THR A 399 9.42 9.81 8.36
CA THR A 399 8.90 9.82 9.74
C THR A 399 7.52 10.46 9.82
N LEU A 400 7.24 11.48 8.99
CA LEU A 400 5.94 12.15 8.92
C LEU A 400 4.79 11.23 8.47
N LYS A 401 5.11 10.12 7.79
CA LYS A 401 4.13 9.13 7.34
C LYS A 401 4.02 7.91 8.27
N THR A 402 4.65 7.96 9.44
CA THR A 402 4.59 6.88 10.43
C THR A 402 3.62 7.22 11.56
N ASN A 403 3.41 6.27 12.49
CA ASN A 403 2.61 6.50 13.70
C ASN A 403 3.26 7.42 14.74
N VAL A 404 4.43 8.00 14.44
CA VAL A 404 4.97 9.13 15.22
C VAL A 404 4.01 10.32 15.17
N CYS A 405 3.38 10.56 14.00
CA CYS A 405 2.55 11.72 13.75
C CYS A 405 1.05 11.37 13.81
N ILE A 406 0.25 12.27 14.38
CA ILE A 406 -1.19 12.18 14.50
C ILE A 406 -1.79 13.46 13.91
N LEU A 407 -2.77 13.31 13.03
CA LEU A 407 -3.56 14.42 12.48
C LEU A 407 -5.04 14.11 12.71
N LEU A 408 -5.70 14.95 13.49
CA LEU A 408 -7.11 14.78 13.86
C LEU A 408 -8.05 15.48 12.88
N ASP A 409 -9.33 15.13 12.89
CA ASP A 409 -10.35 15.65 11.96
C ASP A 409 -10.65 17.15 12.08
N ASP A 410 -10.41 17.74 13.24
CA ASP A 410 -10.41 19.19 13.43
C ASP A 410 -9.22 19.90 12.73
N GLY A 411 -8.19 19.15 12.32
CA GLY A 411 -6.97 19.66 11.71
C GLY A 411 -5.80 19.84 12.69
N SER A 412 -6.00 19.52 13.97
CA SER A 412 -4.94 19.58 14.97
C SER A 412 -3.89 18.49 14.74
N PHE A 413 -2.62 18.87 14.88
CA PHE A 413 -1.48 17.99 14.66
C PHE A 413 -0.73 17.73 15.96
N PHE A 414 -0.42 16.45 16.19
CA PHE A 414 0.35 16.02 17.34
C PHE A 414 1.42 15.01 16.95
N GLY A 415 2.44 14.90 17.79
CA GLY A 415 3.52 13.95 17.58
C GLY A 415 4.02 13.31 18.86
N PHE A 416 4.27 12.01 18.83
CA PHE A 416 5.08 11.36 19.87
C PHE A 416 6.53 11.86 19.80
N GLU A 417 7.29 11.64 20.87
CA GLU A 417 8.75 11.81 20.82
C GLU A 417 9.40 10.79 19.86
N GLY A 418 8.88 9.57 19.89
CA GLY A 418 9.23 8.49 18.97
C GLY A 418 8.20 7.36 19.08
N VAL A 419 8.51 6.22 18.49
CA VAL A 419 7.67 5.02 18.61
C VAL A 419 8.53 3.80 18.95
N SER A 420 8.02 2.97 19.85
CA SER A 420 8.50 1.60 20.05
C SER A 420 7.70 0.66 19.15
N ASP A 421 8.04 -0.63 19.16
CA ASP A 421 7.39 -1.62 18.29
C ASP A 421 5.86 -1.66 18.40
N LYS A 422 5.30 -1.44 19.59
CA LYS A 422 3.86 -1.62 19.87
C LYS A 422 3.16 -0.39 20.46
N GLY A 423 3.83 0.77 20.49
CA GLY A 423 3.24 1.97 21.09
C GLY A 423 4.11 3.21 20.95
N GLY A 424 3.48 4.38 21.09
CA GLY A 424 4.19 5.65 21.13
C GLY A 424 5.15 5.72 22.32
N CYS A 425 6.35 6.23 22.08
CA CYS A 425 7.31 6.54 23.12
C CYS A 425 7.10 8.00 23.53
N CYS A 426 6.63 8.19 24.77
CA CYS A 426 6.38 9.47 25.43
C CYS A 426 5.35 10.38 24.72
N PRO A 427 4.30 10.85 25.41
CA PRO A 427 3.16 11.44 24.73
C PRO A 427 3.42 12.86 24.24
N MET A 428 2.85 13.12 23.06
CA MET A 428 2.42 14.38 22.46
C MET A 428 3.28 15.64 22.67
N ASN A 429 3.71 16.22 21.56
CA ASN A 429 4.26 17.57 21.42
C ASN A 429 5.32 17.90 22.47
N CYS A 430 6.26 16.98 22.67
CA CYS A 430 7.37 17.26 23.56
C CYS A 430 8.22 18.41 23.03
N THR A 431 8.18 19.55 23.71
CA THR A 431 8.80 20.79 23.20
C THR A 431 10.31 20.63 23.01
N HIS A 432 10.98 19.84 23.84
CA HIS A 432 12.43 19.58 23.73
C HIS A 432 12.82 18.65 22.58
N VAL A 433 11.88 18.09 21.79
CA VAL A 433 12.19 17.34 20.56
C VAL A 433 11.59 18.04 19.36
N TRP A 434 10.32 18.42 19.44
CA TRP A 434 9.59 19.10 18.37
C TRP A 434 10.01 20.57 18.17
N ASN A 435 10.93 21.11 18.97
CA ASN A 435 11.65 22.35 18.65
C ASN A 435 12.92 22.12 17.81
N TYR A 436 13.50 20.92 17.84
CA TYR A 436 14.66 20.54 16.99
C TYR A 436 14.23 20.00 15.63
N GLU A 437 13.07 19.36 15.58
CA GLU A 437 12.39 19.00 14.33
C GLU A 437 12.12 20.29 13.52
N GLN A 438 12.44 20.29 12.23
CA GLN A 438 12.27 21.46 11.34
C GLN A 438 11.58 21.13 10.01
N THR A 439 11.44 19.85 9.69
CA THR A 439 10.83 19.36 8.45
C THR A 439 9.40 19.87 8.33
N LEU A 440 8.62 19.91 9.41
CA LEU A 440 7.27 20.45 9.38
C LEU A 440 7.26 21.93 8.99
N ALA A 441 8.09 22.76 9.60
CA ALA A 441 8.15 24.19 9.30
C ALA A 441 8.45 24.47 7.81
N PHE A 442 9.32 23.67 7.18
CA PHE A 442 9.70 23.86 5.78
C PHE A 442 8.73 23.21 4.78
N LEU A 443 8.19 22.03 5.10
CA LEU A 443 7.37 21.25 4.15
C LEU A 443 5.88 21.39 4.40
N PHE A 444 5.44 21.56 5.65
CA PHE A 444 4.04 21.61 6.06
C PHE A 444 3.82 22.63 7.19
N PRO A 445 4.06 23.93 6.96
CA PRO A 445 4.02 24.97 8.01
C PRO A 445 2.66 25.11 8.71
N GLU A 446 1.58 24.62 8.12
CA GLU A 446 0.28 24.52 8.79
C GLU A 446 0.31 23.55 9.98
N LEU A 447 0.96 22.39 9.82
CA LEU A 447 1.09 21.40 10.88
C LEU A 447 1.99 21.91 12.02
N GLU A 448 3.10 22.55 11.67
CA GLU A 448 3.98 23.21 12.63
C GLU A 448 3.23 24.26 13.44
N ARG A 449 2.47 25.13 12.78
CA ARG A 449 1.66 26.14 13.46
C ARG A 449 0.63 25.52 14.41
N SER A 450 -0.01 24.42 14.03
CA SER A 450 -0.92 23.71 14.93
C SER A 450 -0.24 23.23 16.23
N MET A 451 1.01 22.74 16.15
CA MET A 451 1.77 22.39 17.35
C MET A 451 2.05 23.62 18.21
N ARG A 452 2.49 24.73 17.61
CA ARG A 452 2.78 25.97 18.32
C ARG A 452 1.53 26.60 18.93
N GLU A 453 0.39 26.56 18.26
CA GLU A 453 -0.90 26.98 18.80
C GLU A 453 -1.28 26.14 20.02
N THR A 454 -1.08 24.82 19.97
CA THR A 454 -1.25 23.96 21.16
C THR A 454 -0.34 24.41 22.31
N ASP A 455 0.94 24.65 22.01
CA ASP A 455 1.93 25.05 23.02
C ASP A 455 1.55 26.37 23.71
N PHE A 456 1.19 27.39 22.94
CA PHE A 456 0.92 28.73 23.47
C PHE A 456 -0.50 28.92 24.00
N LEU A 457 -1.51 28.26 23.41
CA LEU A 457 -2.91 28.48 23.77
C LEU A 457 -3.43 27.46 24.80
N HIS A 458 -2.86 26.25 24.85
CA HIS A 458 -3.35 25.17 25.72
C HIS A 458 -2.33 24.74 26.78
N ASN A 459 -1.04 24.74 26.45
CA ASN A 459 0.02 24.29 27.37
C ASN A 459 0.64 25.40 28.21
N THR A 460 0.33 26.67 27.95
CA THR A 460 0.87 27.82 28.70
C THR A 460 -0.11 28.29 29.77
N LEU A 461 0.31 28.20 31.03
CA LEU A 461 -0.48 28.64 32.18
C LEU A 461 -0.52 30.18 32.28
N PRO A 462 -1.48 30.77 33.02
CA PRO A 462 -1.59 32.23 33.17
C PRO A 462 -0.36 32.92 33.78
N ASN A 463 0.51 32.18 34.47
CA ASN A 463 1.77 32.69 35.01
C ASN A 463 2.95 32.64 34.01
N GLY A 464 2.68 32.25 32.76
CA GLY A 464 3.68 32.14 31.70
C GLY A 464 4.47 30.83 31.70
N TYR A 465 4.21 29.91 32.63
CA TYR A 465 4.84 28.58 32.62
C TYR A 465 4.21 27.71 31.54
N MET A 466 5.04 27.19 30.61
CA MET A 466 4.62 26.28 29.55
C MET A 466 4.93 24.83 29.92
N THR A 467 3.92 23.95 29.87
CA THR A 467 4.15 22.52 29.99
C THR A 467 4.87 22.00 28.75
N PHE A 468 5.74 21.00 28.94
CA PHE A 468 6.55 20.49 27.84
C PHE A 468 5.87 19.34 27.08
N ARG A 469 4.62 18.97 27.40
CA ARG A 469 3.84 17.90 26.73
C ARG A 469 2.35 18.25 26.73
N SER A 470 1.65 17.82 25.69
CA SER A 470 0.19 18.00 25.57
C SER A 470 -0.60 16.81 26.10
N LEU A 471 -1.74 17.07 26.73
CA LEU A 471 -2.80 16.09 26.96
C LEU A 471 -3.81 16.21 25.81
N ILE A 472 -4.18 15.10 25.18
CA ILE A 472 -5.22 15.11 24.13
C ILE A 472 -6.33 14.10 24.45
N PRO A 473 -7.62 14.39 24.22
CA PRO A 473 -8.15 15.65 23.69
C PRO A 473 -7.81 16.85 24.60
N LEU A 474 -7.60 18.03 23.99
CA LEU A 474 -7.09 19.25 24.62
C LEU A 474 -8.03 19.84 25.68
#